data_AF-A0A1B6KJN8-F1
#
_entry.id   AF-A0A1B6KJN8-F1
#
_cell.length_a   1.000
_cell.length_b   1.000
_cell.length_c   1.000
_cell.angle_alpha   90.00
_cell.angle_beta   90.00
_cell.angle_gamma   90.00
#
_symmetry.space_group_name_H-M   'P 1'
#
loop_
_entity.id
_entity.type
_entity.pdbx_description
1 polymer ?
#
loop_
_entity_poly.entity_id
_entity_poly.type
_entity_poly.pdbx_seq_one_letter_code
_entity_poly.pdbx_strand_id
1 'polypeptide(L)'
;VPVYRAATKEELTSCPGDWKFGSYFETLLTECRKFLPWALDRIQSAGGKIEEHRVDSLTQLEDNFDVVINCTGLGAKQLLGDHKLVPIRGQVFKVRAPWVKHFYYADYDTYIIPQSDGLVTLGGSRHYDSHSTATCPHDLRAIRERCEALLPGLENAEVMRTWTGLRPHRDPVRVEMERIG
;
A
#
# COMPACT_ATOMS: atom_id res chain seq x y z
N VAL A 1 7.06 14.01 -14.39
CA VAL A 1 7.05 14.31 -12.94
C VAL A 1 8.02 15.44 -12.67
N PRO A 2 7.56 16.70 -12.75
CA PRO A 2 7.72 17.55 -11.58
C PRO A 2 6.59 18.58 -11.38
N VAL A 3 5.35 18.29 -11.82
CA VAL A 3 4.25 19.22 -11.57
C VAL A 3 3.83 19.11 -10.10
N TYR A 4 3.99 20.20 -9.36
CA TYR A 4 3.43 20.40 -8.03
C TYR A 4 3.01 21.86 -7.87
N ARG A 5 1.74 22.09 -7.56
CA ARG A 5 1.17 23.43 -7.36
C ARG A 5 -0.05 23.38 -6.47
N ALA A 6 -0.50 24.56 -6.02
CA ALA A 6 -1.83 24.69 -5.45
C ALA A 6 -2.89 24.31 -6.50
N ALA A 7 -3.98 23.69 -6.03
CA ALA A 7 -5.16 23.46 -6.84
C ALA A 7 -5.82 24.81 -7.18
N THR A 8 -6.27 24.95 -8.41
CA THR A 8 -7.07 26.10 -8.85
C THR A 8 -8.46 26.06 -8.22
N LYS A 9 -9.18 27.19 -8.25
CA LYS A 9 -10.57 27.24 -7.76
C LYS A 9 -11.47 26.25 -8.49
N GLU A 10 -11.27 26.07 -9.79
CA GLU A 10 -12.04 25.13 -10.62
C GLU A 10 -11.76 23.67 -10.23
N GLU A 11 -10.49 23.31 -10.01
CA GLU A 11 -10.12 21.97 -9.55
C GLU A 11 -10.68 21.67 -8.15
N LEU A 12 -10.72 22.65 -7.25
CA LEU A 12 -11.34 22.49 -5.93
C LEU A 12 -12.85 22.21 -6.03
N THR A 13 -13.52 22.77 -7.05
CA THR A 13 -14.95 22.52 -7.30
C THR A 13 -15.23 21.22 -8.07
N SER A 14 -14.19 20.50 -8.53
CA SER A 14 -14.35 19.25 -9.27
C SER A 14 -14.85 18.07 -8.42
N CYS A 15 -14.67 18.17 -7.10
CA CYS A 15 -15.21 17.23 -6.11
C CYS A 15 -16.32 17.92 -5.30
N PRO A 16 -17.42 17.22 -4.96
CA PRO A 16 -18.40 17.74 -4.02
C PRO A 16 -17.76 18.10 -2.68
N GLY A 17 -18.25 19.17 -2.05
CA GLY A 17 -17.76 19.67 -0.76
C GLY A 17 -17.33 21.14 -0.82
N ASP A 18 -16.95 21.69 0.34
CA ASP A 18 -16.51 23.07 0.49
C ASP A 18 -14.98 23.16 0.66
N TRP A 19 -14.25 22.59 -0.29
CA TRP A 19 -12.78 22.50 -0.27
C TRP A 19 -12.14 23.88 -0.38
N LYS A 20 -11.49 24.34 0.70
CA LYS A 20 -10.80 25.65 0.72
C LYS A 20 -9.38 25.60 0.19
N PHE A 21 -8.74 24.44 0.27
CA PHE A 21 -7.34 24.23 -0.08
C PHE A 21 -7.16 22.86 -0.73
N GLY A 22 -6.14 22.74 -1.57
CA GLY A 22 -5.77 21.50 -2.23
C GLY A 22 -4.47 21.68 -3.01
N SER A 23 -3.87 20.55 -3.39
CA SER A 23 -2.67 20.51 -4.21
C SER A 23 -2.93 19.68 -5.46
N TYR A 24 -2.44 20.15 -6.59
CA TYR A 24 -2.37 19.37 -7.81
C TYR A 24 -0.93 18.93 -8.03
N PHE A 25 -0.72 17.65 -8.26
CA PHE A 25 0.58 17.15 -8.65
C PHE A 25 0.47 15.90 -9.52
N GLU A 26 1.47 15.72 -10.37
CA GLU A 26 1.67 14.49 -11.12
C GLU A 26 2.66 13.60 -10.37
N THR A 27 2.38 12.31 -10.34
CA THR A 27 3.27 11.32 -9.73
C THR A 27 3.22 10.00 -10.51
N LEU A 28 4.04 9.03 -10.10
CA LEU A 28 4.05 7.70 -10.67
C LEU A 28 3.29 6.74 -9.76
N LEU A 29 2.53 5.85 -10.38
CA LEU A 29 1.93 4.72 -9.71
C LEU A 29 2.74 3.45 -9.99
N THR A 30 3.24 2.82 -8.94
CA THR A 30 3.85 1.49 -9.03
C THR A 30 2.82 0.43 -8.68
N GLU A 31 2.33 -0.30 -9.69
CA GLU A 31 1.42 -1.41 -9.48
C GLU A 31 2.19 -2.67 -9.04
N CYS A 32 2.13 -3.04 -7.76
CA CYS A 32 2.92 -4.17 -7.21
C CYS A 32 2.72 -5.49 -7.97
N ARG A 33 1.52 -5.75 -8.52
CA ARG A 33 1.25 -6.97 -9.31
C ARG A 33 2.00 -7.03 -10.64
N LYS A 34 2.47 -5.89 -11.15
CA LYS A 34 3.29 -5.79 -12.36
C LYS A 34 4.77 -5.62 -11.99
N PHE A 35 5.04 -4.77 -11.00
CA PHE A 35 6.40 -4.46 -10.56
C PHE A 35 7.12 -5.65 -9.93
N LEU A 36 6.47 -6.43 -9.05
CA LEU A 36 7.15 -7.54 -8.37
C LEU A 36 7.57 -8.65 -9.34
N PRO A 37 6.72 -9.13 -10.29
CA PRO A 37 7.17 -10.09 -11.30
C PRO A 37 8.31 -9.54 -12.17
N TRP A 38 8.24 -8.27 -12.57
CA TRP A 38 9.33 -7.63 -13.31
C TRP A 38 10.63 -7.59 -12.50
N ALA A 39 10.57 -7.19 -11.23
CA ALA A 39 11.75 -7.14 -10.37
C ALA A 39 12.37 -8.53 -10.14
N LEU A 40 11.51 -9.56 -9.99
CA LEU A 40 11.94 -10.95 -9.86
C LEU A 40 12.68 -11.43 -11.12
N ASP A 41 12.12 -11.18 -12.31
CA ASP A 41 12.73 -11.52 -13.59
C ASP A 41 14.09 -10.83 -13.77
N ARG A 42 14.20 -9.56 -13.36
CA ARG A 42 15.48 -8.82 -13.37
C ARG A 42 16.54 -9.46 -12.48
N ILE A 43 16.17 -9.95 -11.30
CA ILE A 43 17.08 -10.65 -10.37
C ILE A 43 17.53 -11.97 -10.97
N GLN A 44 16.60 -12.77 -11.50
CA GLN A 44 16.90 -14.08 -12.10
C GLN A 44 17.77 -13.95 -13.34
N SER A 45 17.47 -12.98 -14.21
CA SER A 45 18.27 -12.67 -15.41
C SER A 45 19.70 -12.21 -15.07
N ALA A 46 19.92 -11.67 -13.88
CA ALA A 46 21.25 -11.31 -13.39
C ALA A 46 21.98 -12.50 -12.72
N GLY A 47 21.41 -13.70 -12.75
CA GLY A 47 21.98 -14.92 -12.13
C GLY A 47 21.53 -15.18 -10.70
N GLY A 48 20.61 -14.37 -10.14
CA GLY A 48 20.02 -14.61 -8.84
C GLY A 48 19.18 -15.88 -8.82
N LYS A 49 19.24 -16.61 -7.70
CA LYS A 49 18.45 -17.83 -7.47
C LYS A 49 17.31 -17.52 -6.50
N ILE A 50 16.17 -18.17 -6.74
CA ILE A 50 15.00 -18.05 -5.88
C ILE A 50 14.80 -19.39 -5.20
N GLU A 51 14.85 -19.37 -3.88
CA GLU A 51 14.70 -20.55 -3.04
C GLU A 51 13.55 -20.29 -2.06
N GLU A 52 12.59 -21.21 -2.04
CA GLU A 52 11.51 -21.19 -1.06
C GLU A 52 11.98 -21.93 0.19
N HIS A 53 12.29 -21.19 1.24
CA HIS A 53 12.81 -21.73 2.48
C HIS A 53 12.29 -20.94 3.68
N ARG A 54 11.95 -21.64 4.78
CA ARG A 54 11.59 -21.01 6.05
C ARG A 54 12.84 -20.80 6.90
N VAL A 55 13.11 -19.55 7.25
CA VAL A 55 14.22 -19.18 8.13
C VAL A 55 13.67 -18.86 9.51
N ASP A 56 13.99 -19.70 10.50
CA ASP A 56 13.57 -19.51 11.90
C ASP A 56 14.63 -18.80 12.74
N SER A 57 15.89 -18.77 12.28
CA SER A 57 17.00 -18.01 12.86
C SER A 57 17.96 -17.57 11.76
N LEU A 58 18.52 -16.36 11.88
CA LEU A 58 19.54 -15.88 10.94
C LEU A 58 20.83 -16.72 10.97
N THR A 59 21.12 -17.39 12.09
CA THR A 59 22.29 -18.28 12.22
C THR A 59 22.27 -19.46 11.24
N GLN A 60 21.10 -19.82 10.71
CA GLN A 60 20.95 -20.87 9.69
C GLN A 60 21.59 -20.49 8.35
N LEU A 61 21.93 -19.22 8.16
CA LEU A 61 22.45 -18.67 6.90
C LEU A 61 23.96 -18.39 6.95
N GLU A 62 24.58 -18.39 8.14
CA GLU A 62 25.98 -17.96 8.34
C GLU A 62 27.00 -18.76 7.52
N ASP A 63 26.82 -20.09 7.44
CA ASP A 63 27.76 -20.96 6.72
C ASP A 63 27.65 -20.83 5.19
N ASN A 64 26.53 -20.29 4.69
CA ASN A 64 26.21 -20.28 3.26
C ASN A 64 26.30 -18.89 2.63
N PHE A 65 26.30 -17.82 3.43
CA PHE A 65 26.21 -16.44 2.94
C PHE A 65 27.08 -15.48 3.74
N ASP A 66 27.90 -14.68 3.05
CA ASP A 66 28.74 -13.66 3.68
C ASP A 66 27.93 -12.46 4.23
N VAL A 67 26.80 -12.15 3.59
CA VAL A 67 25.95 -11.00 3.92
C VAL A 67 24.48 -11.39 3.78
N VAL A 68 23.69 -11.08 4.80
CA VAL A 68 22.24 -11.26 4.81
C VAL A 68 21.55 -9.89 4.87
N ILE A 69 20.68 -9.60 3.90
CA ILE A 69 19.82 -8.42 3.92
C ILE A 69 18.43 -8.84 4.40
N ASN A 70 18.09 -8.52 5.66
CA ASN A 70 16.79 -8.89 6.24
C ASN A 70 15.66 -7.97 5.74
N CYS A 71 14.81 -8.49 4.85
CA CYS A 71 13.61 -7.81 4.34
C CYS A 71 12.30 -8.49 4.75
N THR A 72 12.24 -9.13 5.92
CA THR A 72 11.10 -9.96 6.36
C THR A 72 9.83 -9.20 6.77
N GLY A 73 9.84 -7.86 6.73
CA GLY A 73 8.69 -7.04 7.09
C GLY A 73 8.19 -7.37 8.50
N LEU A 74 6.87 -7.65 8.66
CA LEU A 74 6.28 -8.05 9.93
C LEU A 74 6.92 -9.31 10.56
N GLY A 75 7.56 -10.16 9.75
CA GLY A 75 8.26 -11.36 10.22
C GLY A 75 9.44 -11.04 11.15
N ALA A 76 10.03 -9.85 11.07
CA ALA A 76 11.14 -9.43 11.92
C ALA A 76 10.78 -9.41 13.41
N LYS A 77 9.49 -9.24 13.76
CA LYS A 77 9.02 -9.33 15.14
C LYS A 77 9.28 -10.70 15.74
N GLN A 78 9.05 -11.76 14.97
CA GLN A 78 9.29 -13.13 15.41
C GLN A 78 10.76 -13.53 15.26
N LEU A 79 11.37 -13.17 14.13
CA LEU A 79 12.74 -13.58 13.78
C LEU A 79 13.81 -12.91 14.66
N LEU A 80 13.62 -11.64 15.03
CA LEU A 80 14.61 -10.83 15.74
C LEU A 80 14.11 -10.26 17.07
N GLY A 81 12.90 -10.63 17.50
CA GLY A 81 12.30 -10.05 18.71
C GLY A 81 12.05 -8.54 18.61
N ASP A 82 11.81 -8.01 17.40
CA ASP A 82 11.59 -6.57 17.21
C ASP A 82 10.19 -6.14 17.71
N HIS A 83 10.09 -5.88 19.02
CA HIS A 83 8.83 -5.50 19.66
C HIS A 83 8.36 -4.08 19.32
N LYS A 84 9.19 -3.25 18.67
CA LYS A 84 8.78 -1.94 18.15
C LYS A 84 7.95 -2.07 16.87
N LEU A 85 7.92 -3.25 16.27
CA LEU A 85 7.16 -3.55 15.07
C LEU A 85 5.70 -3.85 15.41
N VAL A 86 4.80 -3.05 14.85
CA VAL A 86 3.35 -3.09 15.07
C VAL A 86 2.62 -3.10 13.72
N PRO A 87 1.64 -3.98 13.50
CA PRO A 87 0.85 -3.93 12.28
C PRO A 87 -0.12 -2.74 12.32
N ILE A 88 -0.17 -1.97 11.24
CA ILE A 88 -1.30 -1.07 10.97
C ILE A 88 -2.16 -1.73 9.89
N ARG A 89 -3.25 -2.36 10.31
CA ARG A 89 -4.22 -2.98 9.42
C ARG A 89 -4.88 -1.91 8.57
N GLY A 90 -4.89 -2.13 7.25
CA GLY A 90 -5.60 -1.29 6.30
C GLY A 90 -6.42 -2.11 5.34
N GLN A 91 -7.62 -1.65 5.08
CA GLN A 91 -8.53 -2.28 4.14
C GLN A 91 -8.81 -1.33 2.98
N VAL A 92 -8.97 -1.92 1.81
CA VAL A 92 -9.31 -1.24 0.56
C VAL A 92 -10.08 -2.19 -0.33
N PHE A 93 -10.67 -1.67 -1.41
CA PHE A 93 -11.24 -2.51 -2.46
C PHE A 93 -10.99 -1.93 -3.84
N LYS A 94 -11.05 -2.79 -4.86
CA LYS A 94 -10.98 -2.41 -6.27
C LYS A 94 -12.37 -2.34 -6.85
N VAL A 95 -12.63 -1.30 -7.63
CA VAL A 95 -13.81 -1.18 -8.47
C VAL A 95 -13.43 -1.03 -9.93
N ARG A 96 -14.33 -1.40 -10.84
CA ARG A 96 -14.21 -1.09 -12.27
C ARG A 96 -14.75 0.31 -12.53
N ALA A 97 -13.86 1.24 -12.84
CA ALA A 97 -14.23 2.63 -13.14
C ALA A 97 -13.22 3.25 -14.12
N PRO A 98 -13.17 2.77 -15.38
CA PRO A 98 -12.16 3.20 -16.36
C PRO A 98 -12.22 4.68 -16.71
N TRP A 99 -13.30 5.39 -16.37
CA TRP A 99 -13.46 6.82 -16.55
C TRP A 99 -12.66 7.67 -15.54
N VAL A 100 -12.23 7.10 -14.40
CA VAL A 100 -11.42 7.81 -13.41
C VAL A 100 -9.96 7.86 -13.87
N LYS A 101 -9.44 9.06 -14.14
CA LYS A 101 -8.06 9.28 -14.64
C LYS A 101 -7.14 10.01 -13.68
N HIS A 102 -7.69 10.64 -12.65
CA HIS A 102 -6.93 11.35 -11.62
C HIS A 102 -7.00 10.57 -10.31
N PHE A 103 -5.93 10.65 -9.50
CA PHE A 103 -6.00 10.20 -8.12
C PHE A 103 -6.58 11.31 -7.25
N TYR A 104 -7.23 10.91 -6.16
CA TYR A 104 -7.76 11.81 -5.15
C TYR A 104 -7.26 11.36 -3.78
N TYR A 105 -6.89 12.31 -2.93
CA TYR A 105 -6.52 12.06 -1.54
C TYR A 105 -7.17 13.14 -0.68
N ALA A 106 -7.93 12.71 0.33
CA ALA A 106 -8.73 13.57 1.18
C ALA A 106 -8.67 13.08 2.65
N ASP A 107 -9.41 13.75 3.51
CA ASP A 107 -9.45 13.47 4.95
C ASP A 107 -9.91 12.03 5.27
N TYR A 108 -9.66 11.60 6.52
CA TYR A 108 -10.08 10.30 7.06
C TYR A 108 -9.58 9.11 6.22
N ASP A 109 -8.31 9.18 5.79
CA ASP A 109 -7.66 8.16 4.96
C ASP A 109 -8.42 7.86 3.67
N THR A 110 -9.12 8.84 3.09
CA THR A 110 -9.90 8.65 1.86
C THR A 110 -8.99 8.84 0.64
N TYR A 111 -8.83 7.79 -0.17
CA TYR A 111 -8.07 7.88 -1.41
C TYR A 111 -8.67 7.04 -2.53
N ILE A 112 -8.59 7.59 -3.73
CA ILE A 112 -9.09 7.02 -4.98
C ILE A 112 -7.90 7.00 -5.94
N ILE A 113 -7.42 5.82 -6.31
CA ILE A 113 -6.19 5.69 -7.11
C ILE A 113 -6.49 4.84 -8.36
N PRO A 114 -6.56 5.44 -9.56
CA PRO A 114 -6.79 4.72 -10.79
C PRO A 114 -5.55 3.92 -11.22
N GLN A 115 -5.77 2.79 -11.88
CA GLN A 115 -4.73 1.90 -12.41
C GLN A 115 -4.80 1.80 -13.93
N SER A 116 -3.73 1.31 -14.54
CA SER A 116 -3.60 1.24 -15.99
C SER A 116 -4.55 0.23 -16.65
N ASP A 117 -5.14 -0.69 -15.89
CA ASP A 117 -6.11 -1.69 -16.38
C ASP A 117 -7.58 -1.25 -16.29
N GLY A 118 -7.84 0.02 -15.94
CA GLY A 118 -9.18 0.57 -15.77
C GLY A 118 -9.83 0.22 -14.42
N LEU A 119 -9.10 -0.43 -13.51
CA LEU A 119 -9.51 -0.58 -12.12
C LEU A 119 -9.11 0.64 -11.29
N VAL A 120 -9.86 0.87 -10.21
CA VAL A 120 -9.59 1.95 -9.27
C VAL A 120 -9.55 1.38 -7.87
N THR A 121 -8.52 1.73 -7.09
CA THR A 121 -8.45 1.40 -5.67
C THR A 121 -9.14 2.47 -4.85
N LEU A 122 -10.14 2.04 -4.06
CA LEU A 122 -10.82 2.86 -3.07
C LEU A 122 -10.31 2.46 -1.69
N GLY A 123 -9.80 3.45 -0.97
CA GLY A 123 -9.34 3.27 0.39
C GLY A 123 -9.71 4.46 1.26
N GLY A 124 -9.52 4.36 2.57
CA GLY A 124 -8.99 3.20 3.28
C GLY A 124 -9.35 3.21 4.76
N SER A 125 -8.68 2.33 5.49
CA SER A 125 -8.73 2.28 6.95
C SER A 125 -7.34 2.16 7.54
N ARG A 126 -7.24 2.52 8.82
CA ARG A 126 -6.05 2.35 9.66
C ARG A 126 -6.47 1.88 11.04
N HIS A 127 -6.14 0.65 11.37
CA HIS A 127 -6.34 0.09 12.70
C HIS A 127 -4.99 -0.31 13.27
N TYR A 128 -4.56 0.41 14.29
CA TYR A 128 -3.28 0.19 14.96
C TYR A 128 -3.31 -1.12 15.76
N ASP A 129 -2.19 -1.85 15.76
CA ASP A 129 -1.98 -3.14 16.44
C ASP A 129 -3.06 -4.20 16.15
N SER A 130 -3.67 -4.13 14.98
CA SER A 130 -4.63 -5.13 14.53
C SER A 130 -3.93 -6.17 13.65
N HIS A 131 -3.95 -7.42 14.08
CA HIS A 131 -3.34 -8.56 13.38
C HIS A 131 -4.31 -9.30 12.45
N SER A 132 -5.57 -8.89 12.43
CA SER A 132 -6.60 -9.54 11.61
C SER A 132 -6.42 -9.26 10.13
N THR A 133 -6.30 -10.32 9.34
CA THR A 133 -6.29 -10.28 7.87
C THR A 133 -7.68 -10.40 7.26
N ALA A 134 -8.72 -10.60 8.08
CA ALA A 134 -10.10 -10.66 7.60
C ALA A 134 -10.59 -9.27 7.15
N THR A 135 -11.51 -9.27 6.19
CA THR A 135 -12.21 -8.05 5.79
C THR A 135 -13.36 -7.74 6.75
N CYS A 136 -13.51 -6.47 7.13
CA CYS A 136 -14.61 -5.97 7.94
C CYS A 136 -15.64 -5.27 7.02
N PRO A 137 -16.90 -5.74 6.98
CA PRO A 137 -17.95 -5.12 6.17
C PRO A 137 -18.25 -3.66 6.54
N HIS A 138 -18.13 -3.30 7.82
CA HIS A 138 -18.33 -1.92 8.28
C HIS A 138 -17.24 -0.99 7.74
N ASP A 139 -15.97 -1.41 7.80
CA ASP A 139 -14.86 -0.67 7.19
C ASP A 139 -15.06 -0.51 5.67
N LEU A 140 -15.48 -1.57 4.96
CA LEU A 140 -15.72 -1.52 3.52
C LEU A 140 -16.81 -0.50 3.17
N ARG A 141 -17.91 -0.52 3.92
CA ARG A 141 -19.02 0.40 3.73
C ARG A 141 -18.59 1.85 3.96
N ALA A 142 -17.90 2.10 5.07
CA ALA A 142 -17.40 3.44 5.39
C ALA A 142 -16.41 3.95 4.33
N ILE A 143 -15.55 3.10 3.78
CA ILE A 143 -14.65 3.47 2.68
C ILE A 143 -15.46 3.83 1.42
N ARG A 144 -16.46 3.01 1.08
CA ARG A 144 -17.33 3.25 -0.08
C ARG A 144 -18.07 4.58 0.03
N GLU A 145 -18.74 4.81 1.15
CA GLU A 145 -19.50 6.05 1.40
C GLU A 145 -18.62 7.29 1.26
N ARG A 146 -17.41 7.29 1.85
CA ARG A 146 -16.49 8.43 1.73
C ARG A 146 -15.97 8.63 0.31
N CYS A 147 -15.65 7.55 -0.42
CA CYS A 147 -15.16 7.65 -1.80
C CYS A 147 -16.26 8.10 -2.76
N GLU A 148 -17.50 7.65 -2.58
CA GLU A 148 -18.66 8.07 -3.38
C GLU A 148 -19.04 9.52 -3.08
N ALA A 149 -18.98 9.94 -1.82
CA ALA A 149 -19.17 11.35 -1.47
C ALA A 149 -18.12 12.25 -2.13
N LEU A 150 -16.87 11.80 -2.21
CA LEU A 150 -15.78 12.54 -2.87
C LEU A 150 -15.87 12.51 -4.40
N LEU A 151 -16.34 11.41 -4.98
CA LEU A 151 -16.48 11.23 -6.42
C LEU A 151 -17.77 10.44 -6.74
N PRO A 152 -18.93 11.12 -6.87
CA PRO A 152 -20.24 10.48 -7.04
C PRO A 152 -20.36 9.55 -8.25
N GLY A 153 -19.52 9.75 -9.28
CA GLY A 153 -19.40 8.85 -10.42
C GLY A 153 -18.94 7.41 -10.07
N LEU A 154 -18.70 7.09 -8.80
CA LEU A 154 -18.35 5.76 -8.30
C LEU A 154 -19.52 4.94 -7.75
N GLU A 155 -20.71 5.53 -7.54
CA GLU A 155 -21.85 4.86 -6.88
C GLU A 155 -22.18 3.48 -7.48
N ASN A 156 -22.21 3.40 -8.82
CA ASN A 156 -22.55 2.18 -9.55
C ASN A 156 -21.32 1.36 -10.00
N ALA A 157 -20.12 1.70 -9.52
CA ALA A 157 -18.91 0.99 -9.91
C ALA A 157 -18.91 -0.44 -9.35
N GLU A 158 -18.73 -1.43 -10.23
CA GLU A 158 -18.68 -2.85 -9.88
C GLU A 158 -17.50 -3.15 -8.95
N VAL A 159 -17.74 -3.80 -7.82
CA VAL A 159 -16.68 -4.23 -6.89
C VAL A 159 -16.01 -5.49 -7.43
N MET A 160 -14.73 -5.39 -7.77
CA MET A 160 -13.95 -6.49 -8.33
C MET A 160 -13.27 -7.34 -7.25
N ARG A 161 -12.80 -6.70 -6.18
CA ARG A 161 -12.07 -7.37 -5.09
C ARG A 161 -11.98 -6.49 -3.84
N THR A 162 -12.05 -7.10 -2.68
CA THR A 162 -11.72 -6.49 -1.39
C THR A 162 -10.41 -7.11 -0.86
N TRP A 163 -9.61 -6.35 -0.10
CA TRP A 163 -8.49 -6.94 0.63
C TRP A 163 -8.12 -6.15 1.88
N THR A 164 -7.55 -6.86 2.83
CA THR A 164 -6.92 -6.32 4.03
C THR A 164 -5.43 -6.58 3.94
N GLY A 165 -4.61 -5.58 4.26
CA GLY A 165 -3.16 -5.70 4.39
C GLY A 165 -2.70 -5.19 5.74
N LEU A 166 -1.58 -5.71 6.22
CA LEU A 166 -0.94 -5.26 7.46
C LEU A 166 0.33 -4.49 7.10
N ARG A 167 0.36 -3.19 7.43
CA ARG A 167 1.54 -2.35 7.18
C ARG A 167 2.55 -2.58 8.32
N PRO A 168 3.83 -2.90 8.05
CA PRO A 168 4.87 -3.08 9.07
C PRO A 168 5.31 -1.73 9.62
N HIS A 169 4.57 -1.17 10.57
CA HIS A 169 4.94 0.10 11.21
C HIS A 169 5.97 -0.14 12.32
N ARG A 170 7.01 0.68 12.34
CA ARG A 170 8.04 0.70 13.38
C ARG A 170 8.54 2.13 13.52
N ASP A 171 8.72 2.60 14.74
CA ASP A 171 9.30 3.91 15.02
C ASP A 171 10.48 3.79 16.01
N PRO A 172 11.70 4.24 15.65
CA PRO A 172 12.10 4.71 14.32
C PRO A 172 12.14 3.58 13.29
N VAL A 173 12.23 3.93 12.00
CA VAL A 173 12.58 2.97 10.94
C VAL A 173 13.97 2.38 11.26
N ARG A 174 14.15 1.07 10.99
CA ARG A 174 15.40 0.36 11.26
C ARG A 174 16.18 0.13 9.98
N VAL A 175 17.39 0.67 9.90
CA VAL A 175 18.41 0.29 8.92
C VAL A 175 19.73 0.31 9.66
N GLU A 176 20.25 -0.87 10.00
CA GLU A 176 21.48 -1.01 10.76
C GLU A 176 22.20 -2.31 10.40
N MET A 177 23.48 -2.38 10.73
CA MET A 177 24.31 -3.56 10.54
C MET A 177 24.34 -4.35 11.86
N GLU A 178 24.16 -5.66 11.77
CA GLU A 178 24.32 -6.59 12.88
C GLU A 178 25.34 -7.67 12.50
N ARG A 179 26.04 -8.20 13.50
CA ARG A 179 26.85 -9.41 13.33
C ARG A 179 26.03 -10.58 13.85
N ILE A 180 25.90 -11.59 13.00
CA ILE A 180 25.26 -12.86 13.33
C ILE A 180 26.44 -13.81 13.61
N GLY A 181 26.46 -14.43 14.80
CA GLY A 181 27.62 -15.16 15.34
C GLY A 181 28.52 -14.30 16.23
#